data_AF-A0A061F3D3-F1
#
_entry.id   AF-A0A061F3D3-F1
#
_cell.length_a   1.000
_cell.length_b   1.000
_cell.length_c   1.000
_cell.angle_alpha   90.00
_cell.angle_beta   90.00
_cell.angle_gamma   90.00
#
_symmetry.space_group_name_H-M   'P 1'
#
loop_
_entity.id
_entity.type
_entity.pdbx_description
1 polymer ?
#
loop_
_entity_poly.entity_id
_entity_poly.type
_entity_poly.pdbx_seq_one_letter_code
_entity_poly.pdbx_strand_id
1 'polypeptide(L)'
;MMAERELDPKAPPGLHLLSAFLAMETTDTLLSLARECGGGKITDEVQTFICNECLDFSIGKGNEYMKKFLKKIITEVESRNGYVSDDLYEEYVPYMTSSKDFNLFKETGRILKCISFLFHADCVELSSCPSSRNLVVELQCSLNMLEGDTGCSIWPSCLFLSELILSFPHIFLGKSCFEVGSGVGLVGICLAYVKASKVCYVIE
;
A
#
# COMPACT_ATOMS: atom_id res chain seq x y z
N MET A 1 -24.91 -29.56 -1.24
CA MET A 1 -23.55 -29.33 -0.71
C MET A 1 -22.79 -28.64 -1.82
N MET A 2 -22.87 -27.31 -1.87
CA MET A 2 -22.10 -26.50 -2.81
C MET A 2 -20.76 -26.25 -2.11
N ALA A 3 -19.65 -26.55 -2.77
CA ALA A 3 -18.34 -26.24 -2.23
C ALA A 3 -18.19 -24.72 -2.15
N GLU A 4 -18.03 -24.19 -0.94
CA GLU A 4 -17.59 -22.81 -0.70
C GLU A 4 -16.24 -22.65 -1.42
N ARG A 5 -16.18 -21.75 -2.39
CA ARG A 5 -14.93 -21.44 -3.09
C ARG A 5 -14.30 -20.28 -2.34
N GLU A 6 -13.28 -20.58 -1.55
CA GLU A 6 -12.44 -19.54 -0.95
C GLU A 6 -11.88 -18.63 -2.07
N LEU A 7 -11.99 -17.32 -1.84
CA LEU A 7 -11.42 -16.31 -2.72
C LEU A 7 -9.89 -16.36 -2.61
N ASP A 8 -9.22 -16.66 -3.73
CA ASP A 8 -7.76 -16.75 -3.79
C ASP A 8 -7.15 -15.34 -3.91
N PRO A 9 -6.27 -14.91 -2.97
CA PRO A 9 -5.60 -13.62 -3.04
C PRO A 9 -4.63 -13.49 -4.23
N LYS A 10 -4.26 -14.60 -4.87
CA LYS A 10 -3.33 -14.64 -6.01
C LYS A 10 -4.01 -14.76 -7.37
N ALA A 11 -5.33 -14.94 -7.40
CA ALA A 11 -6.10 -15.05 -8.63
C ALA A 11 -7.20 -13.99 -8.70
N PRO A 12 -7.55 -13.48 -9.90
CA PRO A 12 -8.73 -12.64 -10.06
C PRO A 12 -10.01 -13.39 -9.65
N PRO A 13 -10.99 -12.73 -9.01
CA PRO A 13 -11.03 -11.29 -8.71
C PRO A 13 -10.32 -10.88 -7.40
N GLY A 14 -9.98 -11.83 -6.51
CA GLY A 14 -9.37 -11.56 -5.20
C GLY A 14 -8.07 -10.76 -5.27
N LEU A 15 -7.20 -11.11 -6.23
CA LEU A 15 -5.96 -10.37 -6.49
C LEU A 15 -6.19 -8.89 -6.78
N HIS A 16 -7.26 -8.54 -7.50
CA HIS A 16 -7.54 -7.14 -7.85
C HIS A 16 -7.96 -6.34 -6.61
N LEU A 17 -8.82 -6.91 -5.76
CA LEU A 17 -9.25 -6.27 -4.52
C LEU A 17 -8.07 -6.06 -3.57
N LEU A 18 -7.25 -7.09 -3.35
CA LEU A 18 -6.07 -7.01 -2.49
C LEU A 18 -5.05 -6.00 -3.03
N SER A 19 -4.78 -6.02 -4.35
CA SER A 19 -3.85 -5.08 -4.98
C SER A 19 -4.35 -3.64 -4.86
N ALA A 20 -5.64 -3.38 -5.12
CA ALA A 20 -6.23 -2.06 -4.97
C ALA A 20 -6.21 -1.58 -3.51
N PHE A 21 -6.43 -2.50 -2.56
CA PHE A 21 -6.36 -2.20 -1.13
C PHE A 21 -4.93 -1.80 -0.72
N LEU A 22 -3.93 -2.58 -1.11
CA LEU A 22 -2.51 -2.30 -0.86
C LEU A 22 -2.03 -1.02 -1.55
N ALA A 23 -2.60 -0.68 -2.71
CA ALA A 23 -2.34 0.57 -3.41
C ALA A 23 -3.04 1.79 -2.76
N MET A 24 -3.90 1.57 -1.76
CA MET A 24 -4.77 2.57 -1.15
C MET A 24 -5.65 3.31 -2.17
N GLU A 25 -6.24 2.56 -3.09
CA GLU A 25 -7.24 3.07 -4.03
C GLU A 25 -8.45 3.67 -3.30
N THR A 26 -9.29 4.42 -4.03
CA THR A 26 -10.47 5.02 -3.38
C THR A 26 -11.40 3.97 -2.78
N THR A 27 -12.08 4.30 -1.66
CA THR A 27 -13.06 3.40 -1.04
C THR A 27 -14.21 3.00 -1.98
N ASP A 28 -14.52 3.83 -2.99
CA ASP A 28 -15.46 3.49 -4.08
C ASP A 28 -14.92 2.39 -4.99
N THR A 29 -13.66 2.51 -5.40
CA THR A 29 -12.97 1.48 -6.19
C THR A 29 -12.96 0.15 -5.44
N LEU A 30 -12.57 0.17 -4.16
CA LEU A 30 -12.57 -1.04 -3.33
C LEU A 30 -13.95 -1.66 -3.17
N LEU A 31 -14.99 -0.84 -2.95
CA LEU A 31 -16.36 -1.32 -2.87
C LEU A 31 -16.80 -2.01 -4.17
N SER A 32 -16.44 -1.44 -5.32
CA SER A 32 -16.75 -2.02 -6.63
C SER A 32 -16.07 -3.37 -6.82
N LEU A 33 -14.78 -3.48 -6.50
CA LEU A 33 -14.01 -4.72 -6.60
C LEU A 33 -14.49 -5.79 -5.61
N ALA A 34 -14.89 -5.39 -4.40
CA ALA A 34 -15.48 -6.29 -3.43
C ALA A 34 -16.81 -6.89 -3.93
N ARG A 35 -17.65 -6.08 -4.59
CA ARG A 35 -18.86 -6.61 -5.25
C ARG A 35 -18.52 -7.57 -6.38
N GLU A 36 -17.50 -7.26 -7.19
CA GLU A 36 -17.05 -8.16 -8.26
C GLU A 36 -16.63 -9.53 -7.72
N CYS A 37 -15.93 -9.55 -6.59
CA CYS A 37 -15.53 -10.77 -5.88
C CYS A 37 -16.72 -11.68 -5.52
N GLY A 38 -17.84 -11.10 -5.10
CA GLY A 38 -19.06 -11.85 -4.74
C GLY A 38 -20.13 -11.86 -5.83
N GLY A 39 -19.77 -11.68 -7.11
CA GLY A 39 -20.72 -11.78 -8.22
C GLY A 39 -21.79 -10.66 -8.26
N GLY A 40 -21.41 -9.45 -7.83
CA GLY A 40 -22.25 -8.26 -7.75
C GLY A 40 -22.76 -7.94 -6.35
N LYS A 41 -22.40 -8.73 -5.35
CA LYS A 41 -22.76 -8.54 -3.93
C LYS A 41 -21.53 -8.74 -3.04
N ILE A 42 -21.61 -8.26 -1.81
CA ILE A 42 -20.61 -8.55 -0.79
C ILE A 42 -21.15 -9.75 -0.01
N THR A 43 -20.62 -10.93 -0.31
CA THR A 43 -20.99 -12.20 0.36
C THR A 43 -20.21 -12.36 1.66
N ASP A 44 -20.58 -13.36 2.47
CA ASP A 44 -19.82 -13.73 3.67
C ASP A 44 -18.36 -14.07 3.32
N GLU A 45 -18.15 -14.86 2.26
CA GLU A 45 -16.83 -15.19 1.71
C GLU A 45 -15.99 -13.94 1.39
N VAL A 46 -16.60 -12.88 0.84
CA VAL A 46 -15.91 -11.62 0.55
C VAL A 46 -15.58 -10.86 1.83
N GLN A 47 -16.47 -10.87 2.83
CA GLN A 47 -16.21 -10.24 4.14
C GLN A 47 -15.04 -10.93 4.84
N THR A 48 -15.03 -12.27 4.87
CA THR A 48 -13.93 -13.07 5.41
C THR A 48 -12.61 -12.80 4.68
N PHE A 49 -12.64 -12.73 3.35
CA PHE A 49 -11.46 -12.37 2.55
C PHE A 49 -10.91 -10.99 2.92
N ILE A 50 -11.79 -9.98 3.04
CA ILE A 50 -11.37 -8.63 3.45
C ILE A 50 -10.71 -8.66 4.83
N CYS A 51 -11.31 -9.33 5.81
CA CYS A 51 -10.73 -9.43 7.15
C CYS A 51 -9.36 -10.12 7.15
N ASN A 52 -9.24 -11.26 6.49
CA ASN A 52 -8.01 -12.07 6.54
C ASN A 52 -6.88 -11.50 5.67
N GLU A 53 -7.18 -11.00 4.47
CA GLU A 53 -6.14 -10.64 3.50
C GLU A 53 -5.89 -9.13 3.47
N CYS A 54 -6.92 -8.31 3.64
CA CYS A 54 -6.77 -6.85 3.62
C CYS A 54 -6.49 -6.29 5.02
N LEU A 55 -7.23 -6.73 6.04
CA LEU A 55 -7.13 -6.12 7.38
C LEU A 55 -5.96 -6.66 8.21
N ASP A 56 -5.61 -7.95 8.08
CA ASP A 56 -4.46 -8.54 8.81
C ASP A 56 -3.11 -7.93 8.37
N PHE A 57 -3.04 -7.41 7.14
CA PHE A 57 -1.86 -6.71 6.61
C PHE A 57 -1.74 -5.24 7.09
N SER A 58 -2.67 -4.75 7.91
CA SER A 58 -2.75 -3.33 8.26
C SER A 58 -1.61 -2.89 9.19
N ILE A 59 -0.57 -2.33 8.58
CA ILE A 59 0.40 -1.47 9.25
C ILE A 59 -0.34 -0.20 9.71
N GLY A 60 -0.73 -0.18 10.99
CA GLY A 60 -1.27 1.01 11.67
C GLY A 60 -2.77 0.96 11.93
N LYS A 61 -3.15 0.38 13.07
CA LYS A 61 -4.49 0.55 13.66
C LYS A 61 -4.72 2.06 13.90
N GLY A 62 -5.70 2.65 13.22
CA GLY A 62 -6.11 4.06 13.44
C GLY A 62 -6.20 4.97 12.21
N ASN A 63 -6.09 4.45 10.98
CA ASN A 63 -6.18 5.28 9.77
C ASN A 63 -7.65 5.63 9.40
N GLU A 64 -7.95 6.91 9.16
CA GLU A 64 -9.26 7.41 8.71
C GLU A 64 -9.75 6.71 7.42
N TYR A 65 -8.82 6.31 6.55
CA TYR A 65 -9.09 5.53 5.35
C TYR A 65 -9.77 4.19 5.69
N MET A 66 -9.24 3.46 6.67
CA MET A 66 -9.77 2.16 7.10
C MET A 66 -11.18 2.32 7.68
N LYS A 67 -11.37 3.34 8.53
CA LYS A 67 -12.68 3.70 9.06
C LYS A 67 -13.70 3.97 7.95
N LYS A 68 -13.32 4.77 6.94
CA LYS A 68 -14.20 5.08 5.79
C LYS A 68 -14.52 3.83 4.98
N PHE A 69 -13.54 2.98 4.72
CA PHE A 69 -13.71 1.75 3.95
C PHE A 69 -14.64 0.75 4.67
N LEU A 70 -14.35 0.42 5.94
CA LEU A 70 -15.16 -0.52 6.72
C LEU A 70 -16.60 -0.04 6.86
N LYS A 71 -16.81 1.23 7.19
CA LYS A 71 -18.16 1.82 7.27
C LYS A 71 -18.93 1.66 5.95
N LYS A 72 -18.25 1.82 4.81
CA LYS A 72 -18.85 1.72 3.48
C LYS A 72 -19.24 0.28 3.13
N ILE A 73 -18.40 -0.69 3.46
CA ILE A 73 -18.72 -2.12 3.31
C ILE A 73 -19.94 -2.49 4.18
N ILE A 74 -19.92 -2.13 5.47
CA ILE A 74 -21.02 -2.39 6.41
C ILE A 74 -22.32 -1.78 5.87
N THR A 75 -22.30 -0.50 5.51
CA THR A 75 -23.47 0.20 4.99
C THR A 75 -24.00 -0.43 3.70
N GLU A 76 -23.11 -0.88 2.81
CA GLU A 76 -23.50 -1.57 1.57
C GLU A 76 -24.23 -2.88 1.86
N VAL A 77 -23.67 -3.72 2.75
CA VAL A 77 -24.25 -5.01 3.12
C VAL A 77 -25.62 -4.79 3.78
N GLU A 78 -25.69 -3.86 4.76
CA GLU A 78 -26.94 -3.50 5.46
C GLU A 78 -28.01 -2.96 4.50
N SER A 79 -27.63 -2.10 3.54
CA SER A 79 -28.56 -1.49 2.57
C SER A 79 -29.22 -2.52 1.64
N ARG A 80 -28.60 -3.70 1.48
CA ARG A 80 -29.12 -4.83 0.71
C ARG A 80 -29.77 -5.90 1.59
N ASN A 81 -30.01 -5.60 2.87
CA ASN A 81 -30.50 -6.54 3.88
C ASN A 81 -29.61 -7.80 3.99
N GLY A 82 -28.30 -7.66 3.71
CA GLY A 82 -27.31 -8.71 3.91
C GLY A 82 -26.92 -8.84 5.38
N TYR A 83 -26.38 -10.00 5.73
CA TYR A 83 -25.77 -10.23 7.04
C TYR A 83 -24.33 -9.71 7.03
N VAL A 84 -24.03 -8.79 7.94
CA VAL A 84 -22.66 -8.31 8.20
C VAL A 84 -22.03 -9.27 9.19
N SER A 85 -20.83 -9.78 8.88
CA SER A 85 -20.13 -10.72 9.76
C SER A 85 -19.71 -10.05 11.07
N ASP A 86 -19.71 -10.83 12.16
CA ASP A 86 -19.30 -10.34 13.48
C ASP A 86 -17.84 -9.85 13.44
N ASP A 87 -16.95 -10.56 12.72
CA ASP A 87 -15.55 -10.17 12.50
C ASP A 87 -15.43 -8.76 11.91
N LEU A 88 -16.28 -8.39 10.94
CA LEU A 88 -16.23 -7.07 10.31
C LEU A 88 -16.67 -5.96 11.29
N TYR A 89 -17.65 -6.24 12.14
CA TYR A 89 -18.03 -5.32 13.21
C TYR A 89 -16.92 -5.22 14.26
N GLU A 90 -16.31 -6.32 14.67
CA GLU A 90 -15.19 -6.35 15.61
C GLU A 90 -14.02 -5.50 15.12
N GLU A 91 -13.67 -5.61 13.84
CA GLU A 91 -12.66 -4.76 13.19
C GLU A 91 -13.06 -3.29 13.13
N TYR A 92 -14.36 -2.98 13.06
CA TYR A 92 -14.86 -1.60 13.05
C TYR A 92 -14.95 -0.95 14.45
N VAL A 93 -15.15 -1.72 15.51
CA VAL A 93 -15.31 -1.24 16.90
C VAL A 93 -14.21 -0.27 17.36
N PRO A 94 -12.90 -0.54 17.15
CA PRO A 94 -11.82 0.37 17.54
C PRO A 94 -11.97 1.79 16.98
N TYR A 95 -12.53 1.92 15.77
CA TYR A 95 -12.70 3.21 15.09
C TYR A 95 -13.91 4.01 15.57
N MET A 96 -14.85 3.35 16.27
CA MET A 96 -16.02 3.98 16.90
C MET A 96 -15.68 4.49 18.29
N THR A 97 -14.86 3.75 19.03
CA THR A 97 -14.47 4.07 20.41
C THR A 97 -13.34 5.11 20.49
N SER A 98 -12.50 5.26 19.46
CA SER A 98 -11.39 6.24 19.45
C SER A 98 -11.81 7.71 19.33
N SER A 99 -13.11 8.01 19.43
CA SER A 99 -13.71 9.36 19.29
C SER A 99 -13.16 10.43 20.26
N LYS A 100 -12.25 10.08 21.20
CA LYS A 100 -11.63 11.01 22.16
C LYS A 100 -10.10 11.18 22.06
N ASP A 101 -9.39 10.34 21.29
CA ASP A 101 -7.92 10.45 21.16
C ASP A 101 -7.46 11.17 19.87
N PHE A 102 -8.41 11.60 19.04
CA PHE A 102 -8.16 12.40 17.83
C PHE A 102 -7.49 13.76 18.09
N ASN A 103 -7.39 14.21 19.34
CA ASN A 103 -6.72 15.47 19.70
C ASN A 103 -5.28 15.31 20.23
N LEU A 104 -4.78 14.08 20.43
CA LEU A 104 -3.43 13.86 20.98
C LEU A 104 -2.41 13.39 19.93
N PHE A 105 -2.87 12.75 18.86
CA PHE A 105 -2.14 12.71 17.60
C PHE A 105 -2.73 13.79 16.70
N LYS A 106 -2.12 14.96 16.72
CA LYS A 106 -2.18 15.89 15.60
C LYS A 106 -1.84 15.06 14.36
N GLU A 107 -2.84 14.61 13.60
CA GLU A 107 -2.68 13.86 12.36
C GLU A 107 -1.64 14.64 11.55
N THR A 108 -0.43 14.08 11.41
CA THR A 108 0.59 14.74 10.59
C THR A 108 0.25 14.65 9.11
N GLY A 109 -0.96 14.19 8.76
CA GLY A 109 -1.41 13.94 7.41
C GLY A 109 -0.48 12.98 6.68
N ARG A 110 0.22 12.07 7.38
CA ARG A 110 1.26 11.22 6.79
C ARG A 110 0.93 9.74 6.93
N ILE A 111 1.19 8.99 5.87
CA ILE A 111 0.99 7.53 5.74
C ILE A 111 2.32 6.86 5.42
N LEU A 112 2.55 5.65 5.94
CA LEU A 112 3.64 4.79 5.52
C LEU A 112 3.24 4.01 4.26
N LYS A 113 4.02 4.12 3.19
CA LYS A 113 3.92 3.28 1.98
C LYS A 113 5.15 2.38 1.89
N CYS A 114 4.94 1.09 1.66
CA CYS A 114 6.02 0.14 1.46
C CYS A 114 6.11 -0.23 -0.03
N ILE A 115 7.25 0.04 -0.66
CA ILE A 115 7.52 -0.31 -2.06
C ILE A 115 8.49 -1.48 -2.11
N SER A 116 8.08 -2.57 -2.75
CA SER A 116 8.89 -3.78 -2.89
C SER A 116 9.44 -3.90 -4.30
N PHE A 117 10.75 -4.06 -4.45
CA PHE A 117 11.40 -4.43 -5.69
C PHE A 117 11.86 -5.88 -5.63
N LEU A 118 11.61 -6.64 -6.69
CA LEU A 118 12.03 -8.02 -6.82
C LEU A 118 13.21 -8.11 -7.78
N PHE A 119 14.28 -8.78 -7.37
CA PHE A 119 15.46 -8.98 -8.21
C PHE A 119 15.39 -10.35 -8.90
N HIS A 120 15.76 -10.40 -10.18
CA HIS A 120 15.86 -11.66 -10.92
C HIS A 120 16.99 -12.53 -10.37
N ALA A 121 16.80 -13.85 -10.35
CA ALA A 121 17.77 -14.82 -9.80
C ALA A 121 19.14 -14.78 -10.50
N ASP A 122 19.21 -14.28 -11.73
CA ASP A 122 20.43 -14.21 -12.53
C ASP A 122 21.27 -12.94 -12.26
N CYS A 123 20.77 -11.99 -11.48
CA CYS A 123 21.48 -10.74 -11.14
C CYS A 123 22.41 -10.87 -9.90
N VAL A 124 22.59 -12.08 -9.37
CA VAL A 124 23.31 -12.36 -8.10
C VAL A 124 24.83 -12.19 -8.21
N GLU A 125 25.37 -11.97 -9.41
CA GLU A 125 26.84 -11.87 -9.61
C GLU A 125 27.45 -10.51 -9.21
N LEU A 126 26.66 -9.51 -8.83
CA LEU A 126 27.21 -8.31 -8.19
C LEU A 126 27.37 -8.53 -6.68
N SER A 127 28.61 -8.44 -6.20
CA SER A 127 29.03 -8.46 -4.78
C SER A 127 28.40 -7.37 -3.88
N SER A 128 27.40 -6.66 -4.39
CA SER A 128 26.63 -5.60 -3.75
C SER A 128 25.18 -5.98 -3.45
N CYS A 129 24.68 -7.10 -3.97
CA CYS A 129 23.30 -7.52 -3.72
C CYS A 129 23.19 -8.12 -2.30
N PRO A 130 22.24 -7.66 -1.46
CA PRO A 130 21.97 -8.35 -0.20
C PRO A 130 21.47 -9.76 -0.46
N SER A 131 21.66 -10.65 0.50
CA SER A 131 21.20 -12.04 0.46
C SER A 131 19.69 -12.22 0.26
N SER A 132 18.91 -11.13 0.33
CA SER A 132 17.47 -11.12 0.07
C SER A 132 17.17 -10.77 -1.40
N ARG A 133 16.31 -11.58 -2.04
CA ARG A 133 15.84 -11.38 -3.42
C ARG A 133 14.88 -10.18 -3.58
N ASN A 134 14.65 -9.43 -2.51
CA ASN A 134 13.78 -8.28 -2.51
C ASN A 134 14.42 -7.10 -1.75
N LEU A 135 14.08 -5.89 -2.20
CA LEU A 135 14.31 -4.65 -1.48
C LEU A 135 12.94 -4.07 -1.14
N VAL A 136 12.66 -3.89 0.15
CA VAL A 136 11.48 -3.18 0.63
C VAL A 136 11.91 -1.80 1.11
N VAL A 137 11.31 -0.76 0.54
CA VAL A 137 11.55 0.63 0.92
C VAL A 137 10.30 1.18 1.60
N GLU A 138 10.45 1.61 2.84
CA GLU A 138 9.38 2.25 3.60
C GLU A 138 9.47 3.77 3.44
N LEU A 139 8.38 4.39 3.01
CA LEU A 139 8.29 5.80 2.67
C LEU A 139 7.16 6.47 3.44
N GLN A 140 7.46 7.57 4.11
CA GLN A 140 6.43 8.39 4.73
C GLN A 140 5.90 9.40 3.70
N CYS A 141 4.68 9.18 3.22
CA CYS A 141 3.99 10.00 2.23
C CYS A 141 2.94 10.89 2.90
N SER A 142 2.58 12.03 2.30
CA SER A 142 1.42 12.81 2.76
C SER A 142 0.11 12.24 2.21
N LEU A 143 -0.95 12.30 2.99
CA LEU A 143 -2.34 12.06 2.62
C LEU A 143 -2.93 13.23 1.83
N ASN A 144 -2.38 14.43 2.03
CA ASN A 144 -2.81 15.63 1.33
C ASN A 144 -1.72 16.08 0.36
N MET A 145 -2.00 15.90 -0.93
CA MET A 145 -1.12 16.27 -2.04
C MET A 145 -0.88 17.78 -2.16
N LEU A 146 -1.69 18.60 -1.47
CA LEU A 146 -1.63 20.06 -1.52
C LEU A 146 -1.07 20.71 -0.23
N GLU A 147 -0.95 19.96 0.87
CA GLU A 147 -0.42 20.45 2.16
C GLU A 147 1.09 20.27 2.31
N GLY A 148 1.71 19.47 1.47
CA GLY A 148 3.15 19.45 1.31
C GLY A 148 3.43 19.61 -0.17
N ASP A 149 4.30 20.56 -0.50
CA ASP A 149 4.92 20.77 -1.82
C ASP A 149 5.18 19.44 -2.55
N THR A 150 5.33 19.48 -3.89
CA THR A 150 5.48 18.44 -4.96
C THR A 150 6.40 17.22 -4.68
N GLY A 151 6.38 16.75 -3.46
CA GLY A 151 7.42 16.10 -2.68
C GLY A 151 6.86 14.99 -1.79
N CYS A 152 5.53 14.85 -1.69
CA CYS A 152 4.90 13.99 -0.68
C CYS A 152 4.12 12.80 -1.25
N SER A 153 4.13 12.63 -2.58
CA SER A 153 3.48 11.52 -3.28
C SER A 153 4.48 10.72 -4.11
N ILE A 154 4.18 9.44 -4.30
CA ILE A 154 4.92 8.56 -5.20
C ILE A 154 4.34 8.74 -6.60
N TRP A 155 5.17 9.17 -7.53
CA TRP A 155 4.81 9.29 -8.94
C TRP A 155 5.25 8.04 -9.71
N PRO A 156 4.51 7.59 -10.74
CA PRO A 156 4.92 6.43 -11.54
C PRO A 156 6.36 6.54 -12.07
N SER A 157 6.80 7.76 -12.45
CA SER A 157 8.16 8.02 -12.91
C SER A 157 9.23 7.68 -11.87
N CYS A 158 8.99 7.89 -10.57
CA CYS A 158 9.97 7.54 -9.55
C CYS A 158 10.07 6.03 -9.35
N LEU A 159 8.98 5.27 -9.50
CA LEU A 159 9.01 3.80 -9.50
C LEU A 159 9.84 3.26 -10.67
N PHE A 160 9.61 3.77 -11.88
CA PHE A 160 10.38 3.37 -13.07
C PHE A 160 11.87 3.70 -12.96
N LEU A 161 12.21 4.90 -12.48
CA LEU A 161 13.60 5.30 -12.32
C LEU A 161 14.31 4.47 -11.25
N SER A 162 13.63 4.19 -10.14
CA SER A 162 14.14 3.30 -9.10
C SER A 162 14.40 1.89 -9.62
N GLU A 163 13.47 1.32 -10.40
CA GLU A 163 13.67 0.02 -11.05
C GLU A 163 14.87 0.03 -12.00
N LEU A 164 15.06 1.09 -12.78
CA LEU A 164 16.22 1.23 -13.68
C LEU A 164 17.54 1.29 -12.90
N ILE A 165 17.59 2.06 -11.81
CA ILE A 165 18.79 2.16 -10.96
C ILE A 165 19.14 0.79 -10.38
N LEU A 166 18.13 0.11 -9.85
CA LEU A 166 18.28 -1.20 -9.22
C LEU A 166 18.64 -2.30 -10.24
N SER A 167 18.18 -2.18 -11.49
CA SER A 167 18.50 -3.13 -12.57
C SER A 167 19.90 -2.92 -13.16
N PHE A 168 20.42 -1.69 -13.14
CA PHE A 168 21.72 -1.34 -13.70
C PHE A 168 22.65 -0.64 -12.69
N PRO A 169 22.97 -1.29 -11.55
CA PRO A 169 23.71 -0.67 -10.45
C PRO A 169 25.11 -0.18 -10.87
N HIS A 170 25.74 -0.85 -11.84
CA HIS A 170 27.07 -0.51 -12.34
C HIS A 170 27.16 0.89 -12.97
N ILE A 171 26.04 1.46 -13.42
CA ILE A 171 25.99 2.82 -13.98
C ILE A 171 26.21 3.86 -12.86
N PHE A 172 25.71 3.57 -11.66
CA PHE A 172 25.63 4.51 -10.53
C PHE A 172 26.67 4.25 -9.43
N LEU A 173 27.23 3.02 -9.38
CA LEU A 173 28.23 2.61 -8.39
C LEU A 173 29.39 3.61 -8.32
N GLY A 174 29.65 4.16 -7.13
CA GLY A 174 30.72 5.12 -6.88
C GLY A 174 30.53 6.50 -7.53
N LYS A 175 29.40 6.77 -8.20
CA LYS A 175 29.09 8.08 -8.78
C LYS A 175 28.48 9.03 -7.76
N SER A 176 28.73 10.32 -7.92
CA SER A 176 27.99 11.37 -7.22
C SER A 176 26.72 11.68 -8.01
N CYS A 177 25.56 11.50 -7.40
CA CYS A 177 24.25 11.67 -8.01
C CYS A 177 23.51 12.85 -7.38
N PHE A 178 22.85 13.67 -8.20
CA PHE A 178 22.03 14.79 -7.77
C PHE A 178 20.62 14.61 -8.33
N GLU A 179 19.65 14.46 -7.43
CA GLU A 179 18.24 14.28 -7.76
C GLU A 179 17.47 15.60 -7.58
N VAL A 180 16.74 16.02 -8.61
CA VAL A 180 15.89 17.21 -8.59
C VAL A 180 14.43 16.76 -8.55
N GLY A 181 13.64 17.36 -7.67
CA GLY A 181 12.24 16.96 -7.47
C GLY A 181 12.14 15.61 -6.77
N SER A 182 12.90 15.44 -5.68
CA SER A 182 13.15 14.12 -5.08
C SER A 182 11.94 13.45 -4.45
N GLY A 183 10.79 14.13 -4.38
CA GLY A 183 9.60 13.49 -3.84
C GLY A 183 9.82 13.06 -2.39
N VAL A 184 9.24 11.89 -2.11
CA VAL A 184 9.40 11.15 -0.86
C VAL A 184 10.78 10.47 -0.73
N GLY A 185 11.69 10.66 -1.69
CA GLY A 185 13.08 10.21 -1.62
C GLY A 185 13.36 8.79 -2.12
N LEU A 186 12.41 8.15 -2.80
CA LEU A 186 12.55 6.74 -3.24
C LEU A 186 13.78 6.51 -4.14
N VAL A 187 14.00 7.38 -5.11
CA VAL A 187 15.13 7.27 -6.05
C VAL A 187 16.46 7.49 -5.34
N GLY A 188 16.55 8.51 -4.48
CA GLY A 188 17.71 8.72 -3.61
C GLY A 188 18.06 7.50 -2.74
N ILE A 189 17.05 6.82 -2.20
CA ILE A 189 17.23 5.55 -1.45
C ILE A 189 17.79 4.46 -2.37
N CYS A 190 17.25 4.29 -3.58
CA CYS A 190 17.77 3.32 -4.55
C CYS A 190 19.21 3.62 -4.98
N LEU A 191 19.57 4.90 -5.18
CA LEU A 191 20.93 5.33 -5.49
C LEU A 191 21.92 5.01 -4.36
N ALA A 192 21.51 5.25 -3.12
CA ALA A 192 22.30 4.90 -1.94
C ALA A 192 22.47 3.37 -1.84
N TYR A 193 21.40 2.61 -2.08
CA TYR A 193 21.40 1.16 -2.06
C TYR A 193 22.39 0.55 -3.08
N VAL A 194 22.46 1.10 -4.30
CA VAL A 194 23.45 0.66 -5.32
C VAL A 194 24.85 1.25 -5.11
N LYS A 195 25.11 1.86 -3.94
CA LYS A 195 26.40 2.40 -3.50
C LYS A 195 26.92 3.54 -4.40
N ALA A 196 26.04 4.47 -4.78
CA ALA A 196 26.49 5.78 -5.23
C ALA A 196 27.41 6.42 -4.16
N SER A 197 28.47 7.12 -4.56
CA SER A 197 29.43 7.69 -3.60
C SER A 197 28.87 8.89 -2.83
N LYS A 198 27.94 9.61 -3.45
CA LYS A 198 27.21 10.73 -2.85
C LYS A 198 25.84 10.83 -3.49
N VAL A 199 24.80 11.03 -2.68
CA VAL A 199 23.44 11.31 -3.15
C VAL A 199 23.02 12.65 -2.55
N CYS A 200 22.80 13.63 -3.42
CA CYS A 200 22.26 14.94 -3.06
C CYS A 200 20.86 15.06 -3.66
N TYR A 201 19.94 15.70 -2.97
CA TYR A 201 18.57 15.85 -3.44
C TYR A 201 18.00 17.23 -3.13
N VAL A 202 17.05 17.67 -3.94
CA VAL A 202 16.25 18.88 -3.72
C VAL A 202 14.77 18.53 -3.88
N ILE A 203 13.97 18.98 -2.93
CA ILE A 203 12.51 18.92 -2.98
C ILE A 203 12.06 20.23 -3.63
N GLU A 204 11.32 20.15 -4.74
CA GLU A 204 10.62 21.30 -5.35
C GLU A 204 9.19 21.42 -4.82
#